data_AF-A0A8S1W7A8-F1
#
_entry.id   AF-A0A8S1W7A8-F1
#
_cell.length_a   1.000
_cell.length_b   1.000
_cell.length_c   1.000
_cell.angle_alpha   90.00
_cell.angle_beta   90.00
_cell.angle_gamma   90.00
#
_symmetry.space_group_name_H-M   'P 1'
#
loop_
_entity.id
_entity.type
_entity.pdbx_description
1 polymer ?
#
loop_
_entity_poly.entity_id
_entity_poly.type
_entity_poly.pdbx_seq_one_letter_code
_entity_poly.pdbx_strand_id
1 'polypeptide(L)'
;MAKSQRSKVMRRWRSLKREHLQNIKVNQDLHELNQKLEATIQNRFQRPTQPKNMFLHPNDPTAQIPKIKPQPIVDFRSQSLPYTATQFVGARRKPVQEVVFKPEPEVEEEIEMDVQPQNEQVQHDEADDLINAMEGVRVKSKREIRRENKARAMEEIIPLTKNKEIKKNRRKELPARKSKRIITF
;
A
#
# COMPACT_ATOMS: atom_id res chain seq x y z
N MET A 1 -36.47 -8.78 9.41
CA MET A 1 -36.07 -9.13 8.03
C MET A 1 -34.55 -9.28 7.95
N ALA A 2 -34.04 -10.51 7.86
CA ALA A 2 -32.60 -10.76 7.74
C ALA A 2 -32.07 -10.29 6.37
N LYS A 3 -30.83 -9.78 6.32
CA LYS A 3 -30.18 -9.39 5.06
C LYS A 3 -29.45 -10.59 4.45
N SER A 4 -29.42 -10.68 3.13
CA SER A 4 -28.67 -11.74 2.44
C SER A 4 -27.16 -11.60 2.64
N GLN A 5 -26.44 -12.72 2.58
CA GLN A 5 -24.98 -12.74 2.69
C GLN A 5 -24.30 -11.87 1.61
N ARG A 6 -24.90 -11.80 0.42
CA ARG A 6 -24.39 -11.02 -0.72
C ARG A 6 -24.78 -9.54 -0.70
N SER A 7 -25.62 -9.13 0.26
CA SER A 7 -26.03 -7.74 0.40
C SER A 7 -24.82 -6.80 0.55
N LYS A 8 -24.96 -5.59 0.01
CA LYS A 8 -23.90 -4.57 0.02
C LYS A 8 -23.41 -4.26 1.43
N VAL A 9 -24.34 -4.17 2.38
CA VAL A 9 -24.07 -3.92 3.81
C VAL A 9 -23.22 -5.03 4.41
N MET A 10 -23.66 -6.29 4.30
CA MET A 10 -22.91 -7.42 4.85
C MET A 10 -21.53 -7.58 4.20
N ARG A 11 -21.40 -7.20 2.92
CA ARG A 11 -20.09 -7.19 2.24
C ARG A 11 -19.14 -6.14 2.82
N ARG A 12 -19.63 -4.91 3.04
CA ARG A 12 -18.85 -3.81 3.63
C ARG A 12 -18.35 -4.15 5.03
N TRP A 13 -19.23 -4.65 5.89
CA TRP A 13 -18.87 -5.10 7.24
C TRP A 13 -17.83 -6.21 7.23
N ARG A 14 -17.96 -7.19 6.31
CA ARG A 14 -16.96 -8.26 6.17
C ARG A 14 -15.62 -7.75 5.67
N SER A 15 -15.57 -6.75 4.80
CA SER A 15 -14.31 -6.14 4.39
C SER A 15 -13.63 -5.41 5.54
N LEU A 16 -14.38 -4.60 6.29
CA LEU A 16 -13.84 -3.86 7.44
C LEU A 16 -13.30 -4.82 8.53
N LYS A 17 -14.05 -5.89 8.87
CA LYS A 17 -13.56 -6.91 9.81
C LYS A 17 -12.28 -7.60 9.32
N ARG A 18 -12.14 -7.82 8.01
CA ARG A 18 -10.92 -8.40 7.42
C ARG A 18 -9.75 -7.44 7.53
N GLU A 19 -9.94 -6.16 7.22
CA GLU A 19 -8.91 -5.13 7.37
C GLU A 19 -8.45 -5.01 8.84
N HIS A 20 -9.39 -5.01 9.79
CA HIS A 20 -9.05 -4.97 11.21
C HIS A 20 -8.22 -6.18 11.66
N LEU A 21 -8.65 -7.39 11.30
CA LEU A 21 -7.90 -8.62 11.58
C LEU A 21 -6.52 -8.59 10.93
N GLN A 22 -6.45 -8.07 9.70
CA GLN A 22 -5.20 -7.98 8.96
C GLN A 22 -4.19 -7.08 9.68
N ASN A 23 -4.66 -5.94 10.19
CA ASN A 23 -3.82 -4.99 10.93
C ASN A 23 -3.36 -5.52 12.29
N ILE A 24 -4.22 -6.25 13.02
CA ILE A 24 -3.87 -6.75 14.36
C ILE A 24 -2.94 -7.96 14.28
N LYS A 25 -3.27 -8.94 13.44
CA LYS A 25 -2.63 -10.26 13.49
C LYS A 25 -1.78 -10.56 12.27
N VAL A 26 -2.38 -10.44 11.08
CA VAL A 26 -1.75 -10.96 9.85
C VAL A 26 -0.46 -10.21 9.51
N ASN A 27 -0.43 -8.89 9.69
CA ASN A 27 0.78 -8.12 9.41
C ASN A 27 1.94 -8.50 10.33
N GLN A 28 1.66 -8.80 11.61
CA GLN A 28 2.67 -9.26 12.56
C GLN A 28 3.18 -10.65 12.16
N ASP A 29 2.27 -11.60 11.89
CA ASP A 29 2.60 -12.96 11.47
C ASP A 29 3.44 -12.95 10.17
N LEU A 30 3.10 -12.09 9.20
CA LEU A 30 3.84 -11.92 7.95
C LEU A 30 5.24 -11.35 8.18
N HIS A 31 5.37 -10.36 9.06
CA HIS A 31 6.66 -9.77 9.38
C HIS A 31 7.59 -10.80 10.03
N GLU A 32 7.09 -11.56 11.02
CA GLU A 32 7.87 -12.65 11.63
C GLU A 32 8.27 -13.72 10.60
N LEU A 33 7.39 -14.05 9.66
CA LEU A 33 7.67 -15.01 8.61
C LEU A 33 8.76 -14.50 7.67
N ASN A 34 8.70 -13.23 7.26
CA ASN A 34 9.71 -12.62 6.42
C ASN A 34 11.08 -12.61 7.10
N GLN A 35 11.15 -12.25 8.38
CA GLN A 35 12.39 -12.30 9.16
C GLN A 35 12.99 -13.72 9.20
N LYS A 36 12.14 -14.74 9.38
CA LYS A 36 12.58 -16.15 9.35
C LYS A 36 13.11 -16.54 7.97
N LEU A 37 12.46 -16.10 6.90
CA LEU A 37 12.92 -16.36 5.53
C LEU A 37 14.27 -15.69 5.26
N GLU A 38 14.43 -14.42 5.61
CA GLU A 38 15.69 -13.69 5.45
C GLU A 38 16.84 -14.33 6.22
N ALA A 39 16.60 -14.71 7.48
CA ALA A 39 17.60 -15.42 8.29
C ALA A 39 17.98 -16.77 7.68
N THR A 40 17.02 -17.46 7.04
CA THR A 40 17.27 -18.74 6.36
C THR A 40 18.13 -18.53 5.11
N ILE A 41 17.83 -17.51 4.31
CA ILE A 41 18.61 -17.14 3.12
C ILE A 41 20.05 -16.80 3.50
N GLN A 42 20.25 -16.09 4.62
CA GLN A 42 21.57 -15.74 5.14
C GLN A 42 22.28 -16.92 5.82
N ASN A 43 21.69 -18.12 5.86
CA ASN A 43 22.18 -19.30 6.60
C ASN A 43 22.42 -19.03 8.10
N ARG A 44 21.75 -18.02 8.67
CA ARG A 44 21.84 -17.64 10.10
C ARG A 44 20.69 -18.21 10.93
N PHE A 45 19.68 -18.79 10.28
CA PHE A 45 18.52 -19.32 10.97
C PHE A 45 18.86 -20.59 11.75
N GLN A 46 18.91 -20.47 13.08
CA GLN A 46 18.94 -21.59 13.99
C GLN A 46 17.56 -21.75 14.63
N ARG A 47 17.05 -22.98 14.64
CA ARG A 47 15.77 -23.29 15.27
C ARG A 47 15.95 -23.11 16.79
N PRO A 48 15.14 -22.28 17.47
CA PRO A 48 15.27 -22.12 18.91
C PRO A 48 15.01 -23.46 19.59
N THR A 49 15.86 -23.83 20.54
CA THR A 49 15.68 -25.02 21.36
C THR A 49 14.44 -24.80 22.24
N GLN A 50 13.48 -25.71 22.13
CA GLN A 50 12.29 -25.66 22.98
C GLN A 50 12.65 -26.14 24.39
N PRO A 51 12.13 -25.49 25.45
CA PRO A 51 12.33 -25.98 26.81
C PRO A 51 11.70 -27.36 26.96
N LYS A 52 12.36 -28.23 27.73
CA LYS A 52 11.85 -29.57 28.04
C LYS A 52 10.55 -29.45 28.85
N ASN A 53 9.65 -30.43 28.67
CA ASN A 53 8.42 -30.50 29.45
C ASN A 53 8.73 -30.99 30.88
N MET A 54 8.41 -30.17 31.88
CA MET A 54 8.68 -30.47 33.29
C MET A 54 7.90 -31.67 33.82
N PHE A 55 6.71 -31.97 33.27
CA PHE A 55 5.96 -33.16 33.67
C PHE A 55 6.63 -34.47 33.21
N LEU A 56 7.39 -34.42 32.12
CA LEU A 56 8.10 -35.58 31.58
C LEU A 56 9.50 -35.71 32.20
N HIS A 57 10.15 -34.59 32.48
CA HIS A 57 11.50 -34.53 33.06
C HIS A 57 11.49 -33.70 34.34
N PRO A 58 10.96 -34.23 35.46
CA PRO A 58 10.83 -33.48 36.71
C PRO A 58 12.17 -33.12 37.35
N ASN A 59 13.23 -33.86 37.03
CA ASN A 59 14.57 -33.66 37.60
C ASN A 59 15.43 -32.65 36.83
N ASP A 60 15.02 -32.27 35.61
CA ASP A 60 15.78 -31.33 34.78
C ASP A 60 15.42 -29.88 35.17
N PRO A 61 16.37 -29.06 35.67
CA PRO A 61 16.09 -27.69 36.13
C PRO A 61 15.75 -26.72 34.98
N THR A 62 16.09 -27.08 33.74
CA THR A 62 15.77 -26.30 32.54
C THR A 62 14.39 -26.60 31.98
N ALA A 63 13.69 -27.60 32.54
CA ALA A 63 12.35 -27.95 32.10
C ALA A 63 11.32 -26.94 32.60
N GLN A 64 10.32 -26.65 31.78
CA GLN A 64 9.26 -25.69 32.09
C GLN A 64 7.89 -26.38 32.08
N ILE A 65 6.98 -25.92 32.93
CA ILE A 65 5.57 -26.32 32.86
C ILE A 65 4.99 -25.75 31.56
N PRO A 66 4.41 -26.59 30.67
CA PRO A 66 3.76 -26.10 29.47
C PRO A 66 2.60 -25.18 29.84
N LYS A 67 2.67 -23.93 29.40
CA LYS A 67 1.61 -22.93 29.56
C LYS A 67 0.86 -22.76 28.24
N ILE A 68 -0.47 -22.70 28.31
CA ILE A 68 -1.30 -22.36 27.15
C ILE A 68 -1.05 -20.88 26.82
N LYS A 69 -0.63 -20.60 25.58
CA LYS A 69 -0.44 -19.21 25.13
C LYS A 69 -1.81 -18.54 24.97
N PRO A 70 -2.07 -17.39 25.65
CA PRO A 70 -3.31 -16.66 25.43
C PRO A 70 -3.37 -16.18 23.99
N GLN A 71 -4.51 -16.40 23.32
CA GLN A 71 -4.72 -15.89 21.98
C GLN A 71 -5.07 -14.39 22.05
N PRO A 72 -4.61 -13.57 21.10
CA PRO A 72 -5.00 -12.16 21.06
C PRO A 72 -6.52 -12.06 20.85
N ILE A 73 -7.19 -11.33 21.73
CA ILE A 73 -8.63 -11.09 21.65
C ILE A 73 -8.87 -10.03 20.58
N VAL A 74 -9.55 -10.42 19.50
CA VAL A 74 -9.95 -9.49 18.43
C VAL A 74 -11.41 -9.12 18.63
N ASP A 75 -11.68 -7.84 18.91
CA ASP A 75 -13.04 -7.33 19.07
C ASP A 75 -13.65 -6.93 17.71
N PHE A 76 -14.79 -7.54 17.38
CA PHE A 76 -15.53 -7.26 16.14
C PHE A 76 -16.82 -6.46 16.36
N ARG A 77 -17.04 -5.92 17.57
CA ARG A 77 -18.13 -5.00 17.87
C ARG A 77 -17.95 -3.72 17.06
N SER A 78 -19.07 -3.11 16.68
CA SER A 78 -19.07 -1.90 15.84
C SER A 78 -18.36 -0.70 16.48
N GLN A 79 -18.28 -0.66 17.81
CA GLN A 79 -17.63 0.39 18.58
C GLN A 79 -16.10 0.32 18.53
N SER A 80 -15.54 -0.90 18.46
CA SER A 80 -14.08 -1.13 18.45
C SER A 80 -13.48 -1.04 17.06
N LEU A 81 -14.29 -1.19 16.02
CA LEU A 81 -13.83 -1.26 14.64
C LEU A 81 -13.68 0.15 14.05
N PRO A 82 -12.54 0.47 13.41
CA PRO A 82 -12.34 1.77 12.78
C PRO A 82 -13.27 1.92 11.56
N TYR A 83 -13.73 3.14 11.28
CA TYR A 83 -14.56 3.46 10.10
C TYR A 83 -15.94 2.77 10.02
N THR A 84 -16.46 2.19 11.11
CA THR A 84 -17.78 1.54 11.09
C THR A 84 -18.91 2.49 10.74
N ALA A 85 -18.85 3.73 11.22
CA ALA A 85 -19.81 4.78 10.92
C ALA A 85 -19.94 5.08 9.42
N THR A 86 -18.89 4.86 8.62
CA THR A 86 -18.90 5.14 7.18
C THR A 86 -19.46 4.00 6.32
N GLN A 87 -19.65 2.80 6.91
CA GLN A 87 -20.08 1.62 6.16
C GLN A 87 -21.59 1.41 6.09
N PHE A 88 -22.37 2.20 6.84
CA PHE A 88 -23.83 2.10 6.88
C PHE A 88 -24.51 2.47 5.54
N VAL A 89 -25.76 2.06 5.37
CA VAL A 89 -26.57 2.41 4.18
C VAL A 89 -26.83 3.91 4.18
N GLY A 90 -26.48 4.61 3.09
CA GLY A 90 -26.66 6.06 2.99
C GLY A 90 -25.44 6.89 3.41
N ALA A 91 -24.39 6.28 3.95
CA ALA A 91 -23.13 6.97 4.18
C ALA A 91 -22.51 7.40 2.83
N ARG A 92 -22.46 8.71 2.59
CA ARG A 92 -21.88 9.34 1.38
C ARG A 92 -20.40 9.70 1.53
N ARG A 93 -19.83 9.54 2.73
CA ARG A 93 -18.46 9.94 3.02
C ARG A 93 -17.52 8.78 2.74
N LYS A 94 -16.57 9.00 1.83
CA LYS A 94 -15.40 8.12 1.68
C LYS A 94 -14.58 8.21 2.98
N PRO A 95 -13.99 7.12 3.48
CA PRO A 95 -13.02 7.24 4.56
C PRO A 95 -11.93 8.20 4.06
N VAL A 96 -11.73 9.29 4.78
CA VAL A 96 -10.57 10.16 4.55
C VAL A 96 -9.40 9.31 5.00
N GLN A 97 -8.56 8.88 4.06
CA GLN A 97 -7.27 8.34 4.44
C GLN A 97 -6.54 9.50 5.10
N GLU A 98 -6.28 9.37 6.40
CA GLU A 98 -5.35 10.26 7.07
C GLU A 98 -4.03 10.13 6.32
N VAL A 99 -3.73 11.13 5.50
CA VAL A 99 -2.46 11.24 4.81
C VAL A 99 -1.48 11.52 5.93
N VAL A 100 -0.82 10.46 6.41
CA VAL A 100 0.36 10.60 7.25
C VAL A 100 1.38 11.30 6.35
N PHE A 101 1.46 12.62 6.48
CA PHE A 101 2.55 13.42 5.93
C PHE A 101 3.81 12.84 6.58
N LYS A 102 4.52 11.96 5.88
CA LYS A 102 5.89 11.67 6.23
C LYS A 102 6.63 12.98 5.93
N PRO A 103 7.18 13.68 6.93
CA PRO A 103 8.07 14.78 6.61
C PRO A 103 9.17 14.20 5.72
N GLU A 104 9.43 14.85 4.60
CA GLU A 104 10.54 14.48 3.73
C GLU A 104 11.82 14.53 4.58
N PRO A 105 12.74 13.56 4.43
CA PRO A 105 14.01 13.64 5.15
C PRO A 105 14.69 14.93 4.74
N GLU A 106 15.01 15.78 5.72
CA GLU A 106 15.85 16.95 5.53
C GLU A 106 17.15 16.45 4.91
N VAL A 107 17.36 16.77 3.64
CA VAL A 107 18.64 16.56 2.97
C VAL A 107 19.56 17.60 3.58
N GLU A 108 20.43 17.18 4.50
CA GLU A 108 21.56 17.99 4.94
C GLU A 108 22.47 18.18 3.72
N GLU A 109 22.24 19.26 2.97
CA GLU A 109 23.18 19.73 1.96
C GLU A 109 24.41 20.24 2.72
N GLU A 110 25.45 19.40 2.79
CA GLU A 110 26.80 19.83 3.14
C GLU A 110 27.24 20.87 2.12
N ILE A 111 27.10 22.16 2.48
CA ILE A 111 27.69 23.27 1.74
C ILE A 111 29.19 23.22 2.04
N GLU A 112 29.94 22.54 1.17
CA GLU A 112 31.40 22.66 1.13
C GLU A 112 31.75 24.12 0.78
N MET A 113 32.22 24.86 1.78
CA MET A 113 32.76 26.21 1.61
C MET A 113 34.16 26.14 0.99
N ASP A 114 34.24 26.14 -0.34
CA ASP A 114 35.50 26.37 -1.02
C ASP A 114 35.83 27.86 -1.06
N VAL A 115 36.83 28.22 -0.26
CA VAL A 115 37.47 29.53 -0.21
C VAL A 115 38.60 29.55 -1.24
N GLN A 116 38.49 30.38 -2.28
CA GLN A 116 39.65 31.12 -2.83
C GLN A 116 39.19 32.45 -3.46
N PRO A 117 39.96 33.55 -3.31
CA PRO A 117 39.54 34.89 -3.72
C PRO A 117 40.26 35.42 -4.98
N GLN A 118 39.73 36.54 -5.48
CA GLN A 118 40.35 37.62 -6.29
C GLN A 118 40.16 37.63 -7.83
N ASN A 119 39.43 38.68 -8.25
CA ASN A 119 39.79 39.71 -9.24
C ASN A 119 38.91 39.87 -10.51
N GLU A 120 38.43 41.12 -10.61
CA GLU A 120 38.30 42.00 -11.80
C GLU A 120 37.22 41.73 -12.87
N GLN A 121 36.15 42.55 -12.75
CA GLN A 121 35.53 43.43 -13.75
C GLN A 121 35.16 42.94 -15.18
N VAL A 122 33.98 43.43 -15.61
CA VAL A 122 33.42 43.53 -16.98
C VAL A 122 32.88 42.18 -17.50
N GLN A 123 31.58 41.97 -17.77
CA GLN A 123 30.79 42.59 -18.84
C GLN A 123 29.27 42.50 -18.56
N HIS A 124 28.55 43.48 -19.08
CA HIS A 124 27.19 43.86 -18.70
C HIS A 124 26.12 43.39 -19.70
N ASP A 125 26.37 42.31 -20.45
CA ASP A 125 25.61 42.01 -21.67
C ASP A 125 24.76 40.71 -21.62
N GLU A 126 24.78 39.93 -20.53
CA GLU A 126 23.98 38.69 -20.42
C GLU A 126 22.61 38.87 -19.76
N ALA A 127 22.34 40.05 -19.17
CA ALA A 127 21.09 40.30 -18.45
C ALA A 127 19.89 40.54 -19.39
N ASP A 128 20.13 41.05 -20.60
CA ASP A 128 19.05 41.43 -21.53
C ASP A 128 18.56 40.23 -22.37
N ASP A 129 19.41 39.23 -22.61
CA ASP A 129 19.02 37.99 -23.31
C ASP A 129 18.16 37.06 -22.43
N LEU A 130 18.34 37.11 -21.10
CA LEU A 130 17.50 36.39 -20.13
C LEU A 130 16.11 37.02 -19.99
N ILE A 131 15.97 38.33 -20.17
CA ILE A 131 14.69 39.04 -20.09
C ILE A 131 13.83 38.77 -21.34
N ASN A 132 14.44 38.74 -22.53
CA ASN A 132 13.74 38.37 -23.77
C ASN A 132 13.32 36.89 -23.83
N ALA A 133 14.04 35.99 -23.16
CA ALA A 133 13.63 34.59 -23.02
C ALA A 133 12.44 34.40 -22.05
N MET A 134 12.20 35.35 -21.14
CA MET A 134 11.08 35.31 -20.18
C MET A 134 9.77 35.92 -20.71
N GLU A 135 9.80 36.79 -21.73
CA GLU A 135 8.58 37.42 -22.28
C GLU A 135 7.63 36.45 -23.01
N GLY A 136 8.08 35.23 -23.33
CA GLY A 136 7.24 34.19 -23.93
C GLY A 136 6.47 33.31 -22.93
N VAL A 137 6.83 33.32 -21.65
CA VAL A 137 6.25 32.40 -20.66
C VAL A 137 5.12 33.08 -19.91
N ARG A 138 3.94 33.14 -20.53
CA ARG A 138 2.71 33.42 -19.78
C ARG A 138 2.57 32.38 -18.67
N VAL A 139 2.73 32.82 -17.43
CA VAL A 139 2.46 32.01 -16.24
C VAL A 139 0.98 31.62 -16.27
N LYS A 140 0.72 30.38 -16.71
CA LYS A 140 -0.64 29.86 -16.80
C LYS A 140 -1.26 29.87 -15.42
N SER A 141 -2.49 30.35 -15.33
CA SER A 141 -3.23 30.32 -14.08
C SER A 141 -3.38 28.87 -13.60
N LYS A 142 -3.47 28.65 -12.27
CA LYS A 142 -3.72 27.31 -11.69
C LYS A 142 -4.94 26.61 -12.32
N ARG A 143 -5.88 27.37 -12.86
CA ARG A 143 -7.08 26.87 -13.53
C ARG A 143 -6.79 26.33 -14.94
N GLU A 144 -5.88 26.94 -15.67
CA GLU A 144 -5.45 26.49 -17.01
C GLU A 144 -4.59 25.24 -16.92
N ILE A 145 -3.64 25.20 -15.96
CA ILE A 145 -2.83 23.99 -15.69
C ILE A 145 -3.74 22.79 -15.36
N ARG A 146 -4.80 23.00 -14.57
CA ARG A 146 -5.79 21.95 -14.27
C ARG A 146 -6.60 21.50 -15.50
N ARG A 147 -6.90 22.42 -16.42
CA ARG A 147 -7.62 22.07 -17.67
C ARG A 147 -6.73 21.26 -18.61
N GLU A 148 -5.47 21.65 -18.77
CA GLU A 148 -4.49 20.94 -19.59
C GLU A 148 -4.19 19.55 -19.05
N ASN A 149 -3.97 19.41 -17.73
CA ASN A 149 -3.75 18.12 -17.11
C ASN A 149 -4.98 17.20 -17.25
N LYS A 150 -6.19 17.76 -17.19
CA LYS A 150 -7.43 17.01 -17.43
C LYS A 150 -7.58 16.60 -18.90
N ALA A 151 -7.18 17.46 -19.84
CA ALA A 151 -7.21 17.14 -21.28
C ALA A 151 -6.21 16.02 -21.61
N ARG A 152 -4.97 16.12 -21.14
CA ARG A 152 -3.94 15.07 -21.31
C ARG A 152 -4.38 13.73 -20.72
N ALA A 153 -4.94 13.74 -19.50
CA ALA A 153 -5.46 12.52 -18.88
C ALA A 153 -6.61 11.89 -19.68
N MET A 154 -7.45 12.69 -20.36
CA MET A 154 -8.52 12.16 -21.21
C MET A 154 -7.95 11.60 -22.53
N GLU A 155 -6.94 12.23 -23.11
CA GLU A 155 -6.24 11.74 -24.31
C GLU A 155 -5.55 10.39 -24.07
N GLU A 156 -4.97 10.17 -22.89
CA GLU A 156 -4.37 8.87 -22.51
C GLU A 156 -5.41 7.76 -22.28
N ILE A 157 -6.64 8.10 -21.87
CA ILE A 157 -7.71 7.13 -21.59
C ILE A 157 -8.36 6.62 -22.89
N ILE A 158 -8.47 7.47 -23.92
CA ILE A 158 -9.10 7.14 -25.21
C ILE A 158 -8.46 5.94 -25.94
N PRO A 159 -7.13 5.75 -26.02
CA PRO A 159 -6.54 4.57 -26.63
C PRO A 159 -6.74 3.30 -25.78
N LEU A 160 -6.84 3.43 -24.45
CA LEU A 160 -7.04 2.30 -23.55
C LEU A 160 -8.46 1.71 -23.61
N THR A 161 -9.48 2.53 -23.89
CA THR A 161 -10.87 2.06 -24.05
C THR A 161 -11.06 1.29 -25.36
N LYS A 162 -10.50 1.78 -26.48
CA LYS A 162 -10.51 1.08 -27.78
C LYS A 162 -9.86 -0.31 -27.68
N ASN A 163 -8.73 -0.43 -26.99
CA ASN A 163 -8.05 -1.70 -26.78
C ASN A 163 -8.85 -2.70 -25.90
N LYS A 164 -9.67 -2.21 -24.96
CA LYS A 164 -10.54 -3.07 -24.13
C LYS A 164 -11.74 -3.60 -24.89
N GLU A 165 -12.30 -2.82 -25.81
CA GLU A 165 -13.40 -3.24 -26.68
C GLU A 165 -12.96 -4.34 -27.65
N ILE A 166 -11.79 -4.16 -28.29
CA ILE A 166 -11.19 -5.16 -29.17
C ILE A 166 -10.97 -6.51 -28.44
N LYS A 167 -10.44 -6.47 -27.20
CA LYS A 167 -10.24 -7.69 -26.39
C LYS A 167 -11.54 -8.36 -25.95
N LYS A 168 -12.62 -7.61 -25.71
CA LYS A 168 -13.94 -8.17 -25.38
C LYS A 168 -14.58 -8.88 -26.57
N ASN A 169 -14.46 -8.32 -27.77
CA ASN A 169 -15.02 -8.94 -28.97
C ASN A 169 -14.29 -10.24 -29.33
N ARG A 170 -12.95 -10.26 -29.24
CA ARG A 170 -12.15 -11.49 -29.42
C ARG A 170 -12.52 -12.63 -28.46
N ARG A 171 -12.94 -12.32 -27.23
CA ARG A 171 -13.36 -13.34 -26.25
C ARG A 171 -14.76 -13.91 -26.52
N LYS A 172 -15.61 -13.19 -27.24
CA LYS A 172 -16.95 -13.69 -27.64
C LYS A 172 -16.87 -14.64 -28.83
N GLU A 173 -15.90 -14.47 -29.71
CA GLU A 173 -15.72 -15.28 -30.92
C GLU A 173 -15.02 -16.62 -30.67
N LEU A 174 -14.33 -16.77 -29.54
CA LEU A 174 -13.67 -18.04 -29.20
C LEU A 174 -14.69 -19.04 -28.62
N PRO A 175 -14.86 -20.22 -29.22
CA PRO A 175 -15.73 -21.25 -28.67
C PRO A 175 -15.20 -21.70 -27.30
N ALA A 176 -16.09 -21.75 -26.31
CA ALA A 176 -15.75 -22.16 -24.95
C ALA A 176 -15.17 -23.58 -24.96
N ARG A 177 -13.89 -23.72 -24.61
CA ARG A 177 -13.23 -25.02 -24.45
C ARG A 177 -13.94 -25.80 -23.34
N LYS A 178 -14.77 -26.78 -23.70
CA LYS A 178 -15.39 -27.72 -22.75
C LYS A 178 -14.28 -28.48 -22.05
N SER A 179 -14.15 -28.30 -20.74
CA SER A 179 -13.21 -29.07 -19.92
C SER A 179 -13.61 -30.54 -19.94
N LYS A 180 -12.79 -31.40 -20.56
CA LYS A 180 -12.95 -32.85 -20.43
C LYS A 180 -12.69 -33.21 -18.97
N ARG A 181 -13.74 -33.61 -18.24
CA ARG A 181 -13.58 -34.25 -16.92
C ARG A 181 -12.95 -35.61 -17.17
N ILE A 182 -11.71 -35.77 -16.75
CA ILE A 182 -11.05 -37.07 -16.68
C ILE A 182 -11.65 -37.76 -15.46
N ILE A 183 -12.49 -38.76 -15.69
CA ILE A 183 -12.98 -39.65 -14.64
C ILE A 183 -11.92 -40.76 -14.54
N THR A 184 -11.17 -40.77 -13.45
CA THR A 184 -10.30 -41.88 -13.08
C THR A 184 -11.13 -42.90 -12.31
N PHE A 185 -11.18 -44.14 -12.80
CA PHE A 185 -11.78 -45.30 -12.14
C PHE A 185 -10.89 -45.81 -11.00
#